data_AF-A0A6I3LDR7-F1
#
_entry.id   AF-A0A6I3LDR7-F1
#
_cell.length_a   1.000
_cell.length_b   1.000
_cell.length_c   1.000
_cell.angle_alpha   90.00
_cell.angle_beta   90.00
_cell.angle_gamma   90.00
#
_symmetry.space_group_name_H-M   'P 1'
#
loop_
_entity.id
_entity.type
_entity.pdbx_description
1 polymer ?
#
loop_
_entity_poly.entity_id
_entity_poly.type
_entity_poly.pdbx_seq_one_letter_code
_entity_poly.pdbx_strand_id
1 'polypeptide(L)'
;MTAADIFTLLGGWVFPIIGIVIAGLLALRPKKGDLEHRLIDQLQERIEEQESRHARLESKVDALRVEIRIRDDYILVLRHAIDNRHEPPPPPWPEGLL
;
A
#
# COMPACT_ATOMS: atom_id res chain seq x y z
N MET A 1 -48.02 -9.09 -54.71
CA MET A 1 -46.80 -8.90 -53.90
C MET A 1 -45.64 -8.77 -54.88
N THR A 2 -45.07 -7.57 -55.00
CA THR A 2 -44.05 -7.26 -56.01
C THR A 2 -42.65 -7.57 -55.46
N ALA A 3 -41.65 -7.75 -56.32
CA ALA A 3 -40.28 -8.04 -55.89
C ALA A 3 -39.69 -6.95 -54.95
N ALA A 4 -40.19 -5.72 -55.03
CA ALA A 4 -39.84 -4.61 -54.14
C ALA A 4 -40.34 -4.79 -52.69
N ASP A 5 -41.48 -5.46 -52.50
CA ASP A 5 -42.07 -5.73 -51.18
C ASP A 5 -41.26 -6.78 -50.43
N ILE A 6 -40.72 -7.78 -51.14
CA ILE A 6 -39.87 -8.84 -50.56
C ILE A 6 -38.51 -8.27 -50.16
N PHE A 7 -37.97 -7.33 -50.93
CA PHE A 7 -36.66 -6.72 -50.65
C PHE A 7 -36.71 -5.74 -49.47
N THR A 8 -37.79 -4.99 -49.31
CA THR A 8 -38.01 -4.13 -48.12
C THR A 8 -38.33 -4.95 -46.88
N LEU A 9 -39.06 -6.06 -47.03
CA LEU A 9 -39.41 -6.95 -45.93
C LEU A 9 -38.26 -7.87 -45.49
N LEU A 10 -37.32 -8.22 -46.37
CA LEU A 10 -36.08 -8.93 -45.97
C LEU A 10 -34.96 -7.95 -45.58
N GLY A 11 -34.78 -6.85 -46.30
CA GLY A 11 -33.72 -5.87 -46.04
C GLY A 11 -33.97 -4.99 -44.80
N GLY A 12 -35.23 -4.71 -44.47
CA GLY A 12 -35.61 -3.82 -43.36
C GLY A 12 -35.30 -4.39 -41.97
N TRP A 13 -35.31 -5.72 -41.82
CA TRP A 13 -35.09 -6.38 -40.53
C TRP A 13 -33.63 -6.78 -40.29
N VAL A 14 -32.82 -6.88 -41.34
CA VAL A 14 -31.41 -7.29 -41.25
C VAL A 14 -30.58 -6.26 -40.48
N PHE A 15 -30.76 -4.96 -40.76
CA PHE A 15 -30.03 -3.89 -40.08
C PHE A 15 -30.29 -3.80 -38.57
N PRO A 16 -31.55 -3.80 -38.08
CA PRO A 16 -31.80 -3.77 -36.63
C PRO A 16 -31.30 -5.04 -35.92
N ILE A 17 -31.38 -6.22 -36.55
CA ILE A 17 -30.82 -7.45 -35.99
C ILE A 17 -29.30 -7.34 -35.84
N ILE A 18 -28.60 -6.87 -36.88
CA ILE A 18 -27.15 -6.63 -36.82
C ILE A 18 -26.81 -5.61 -35.72
N GLY A 19 -27.60 -4.55 -35.59
CA GLY A 19 -27.43 -3.56 -34.52
C GLY A 19 -27.57 -4.16 -33.12
N ILE A 20 -28.56 -5.02 -32.90
CA ILE A 20 -28.77 -5.73 -31.63
C ILE A 20 -27.61 -6.68 -31.33
N VAL A 21 -27.14 -7.42 -32.33
CA VAL A 21 -26.00 -8.35 -32.17
C VAL A 21 -24.73 -7.59 -31.81
N ILE A 22 -24.43 -6.49 -32.50
CA ILE A 22 -23.25 -5.66 -32.22
C ILE A 22 -23.36 -5.01 -30.83
N ALA A 23 -24.54 -4.49 -30.46
CA ALA A 23 -24.78 -3.90 -29.14
C ALA A 23 -24.64 -4.95 -28.01
N GLY A 24 -25.19 -6.16 -28.21
CA GLY A 24 -25.04 -7.28 -27.29
C GLY A 24 -23.57 -7.72 -27.14
N LEU A 25 -22.82 -7.77 -28.23
CA LEU A 25 -21.40 -8.10 -28.22
C LEU A 25 -20.58 -7.04 -27.47
N LEU A 26 -20.92 -5.75 -27.61
CA LEU A 26 -20.27 -4.65 -26.90
C LEU A 26 -20.65 -4.63 -25.40
N ALA A 27 -21.88 -5.02 -25.05
CA ALA A 27 -22.33 -5.10 -23.66
C ALA A 27 -21.63 -6.22 -22.86
N LEU A 28 -21.12 -7.25 -23.54
CA LEU A 28 -20.30 -8.31 -22.94
C LEU A 28 -18.87 -7.87 -22.61
N ARG A 29 -18.43 -6.68 -23.06
CA ARG A 29 -17.12 -6.18 -22.64
C ARG A 29 -17.18 -5.78 -21.16
N PRO A 30 -16.26 -6.29 -20.33
CA PRO A 30 -16.17 -5.87 -18.94
C PRO A 30 -15.95 -4.35 -18.89
N LYS A 31 -16.69 -3.68 -18.01
CA LYS A 31 -16.59 -2.22 -17.81
C LYS A 31 -15.15 -1.89 -17.44
N LYS A 32 -14.43 -1.20 -18.35
CA LYS A 32 -13.01 -0.86 -18.24
C LYS A 32 -12.61 -0.24 -16.89
N GLY A 33 -13.53 0.40 -16.16
CA GLY A 33 -13.23 1.04 -14.89
C GLY A 33 -13.16 0.12 -13.66
N ASP A 34 -13.92 -0.97 -13.58
CA ASP A 34 -14.07 -1.72 -12.31
C ASP A 34 -12.78 -2.46 -11.90
N LEU A 35 -12.04 -3.01 -12.88
CA LEU A 35 -10.75 -3.65 -12.64
C LEU A 35 -9.66 -2.65 -12.23
N GLU A 36 -9.64 -1.47 -12.88
CA GLU A 36 -8.66 -0.42 -12.59
C GLU A 36 -8.87 0.16 -11.20
N HIS A 37 -10.12 0.40 -10.79
CA HIS A 37 -10.43 0.93 -9.46
C HIS A 37 -10.03 -0.06 -8.36
N ARG A 38 -10.38 -1.35 -8.52
CA ARG A 38 -9.96 -2.38 -7.55
C ARG A 38 -8.45 -2.51 -7.43
N LEU A 39 -7.72 -2.39 -8.54
CA LEU A 39 -6.27 -2.40 -8.51
C LEU A 39 -5.71 -1.17 -7.78
N ILE A 40 -6.28 0.00 -8.04
CA ILE A 40 -5.89 1.24 -7.35
C ILE A 40 -6.14 1.12 -5.85
N ASP A 41 -7.31 0.62 -5.44
CA ASP A 41 -7.66 0.44 -4.02
C ASP A 41 -6.68 -0.52 -3.33
N GLN A 42 -6.35 -1.66 -3.97
CA GLN A 42 -5.36 -2.61 -3.45
C GLN A 42 -3.96 -2.02 -3.35
N LEU A 43 -3.58 -1.14 -4.29
CA LEU A 43 -2.29 -0.46 -4.26
C LEU A 43 -2.25 0.59 -3.16
N GLN A 44 -3.33 1.34 -2.95
CA GLN A 44 -3.44 2.32 -1.86
C GLN A 44 -3.35 1.63 -0.50
N GLU A 45 -4.09 0.54 -0.28
CA GLU A 45 -4.03 -0.22 0.97
C GLU A 45 -2.62 -0.74 1.25
N ARG A 46 -1.91 -1.25 0.22
CA ARG A 46 -0.51 -1.70 0.38
C ARG A 46 0.44 -0.56 0.72
N ILE A 47 0.24 0.63 0.14
CA ILE A 47 1.05 1.81 0.44
C ILE A 47 0.82 2.23 1.90
N GLU A 48 -0.43 2.32 2.34
CA GLU A 48 -0.77 2.67 3.73
C GLU A 48 -0.18 1.66 4.73
N GLU A 49 -0.27 0.36 4.42
CA GLU A 49 0.35 -0.67 5.27
C GLU A 49 1.87 -0.48 5.33
N GLN A 50 2.52 -0.26 4.18
CA GLN A 50 3.96 -0.06 4.11
C GLN A 50 4.41 1.20 4.84
N GLU A 51 3.71 2.32 4.70
CA GLU A 51 3.98 3.58 5.41
C GLU A 51 3.83 3.39 6.92
N SER A 52 2.78 2.70 7.37
CA SER A 52 2.58 2.42 8.81
C SER A 52 3.71 1.57 9.39
N ARG A 53 4.18 0.57 8.63
CA ARG A 53 5.30 -0.29 9.01
C ARG A 53 6.60 0.50 9.02
N HIS A 54 6.80 1.39 8.05
CA HIS A 54 7.98 2.25 7.98
C HIS A 54 8.04 3.19 9.18
N ALA A 55 6.97 3.91 9.48
CA ALA A 55 6.88 4.81 10.63
C ALA A 55 7.16 4.08 11.96
N ARG A 56 6.61 2.87 12.12
CA ARG A 56 6.87 2.05 13.32
C ARG A 56 8.34 1.61 13.42
N LEU A 57 8.97 1.27 12.29
CA LEU A 57 10.38 0.89 12.26
C LEU A 57 11.29 2.09 12.53
N GLU A 58 11.00 3.26 11.95
CA GLU A 58 11.74 4.50 12.22
C GLU A 58 11.69 4.86 13.71
N SER A 59 10.51 4.83 14.32
CA SER A 59 10.35 5.07 15.76
C SER A 59 11.18 4.10 16.62
N LYS A 60 11.23 2.81 16.25
CA LYS A 60 12.07 1.83 16.94
C LYS A 60 13.55 2.11 16.77
N VAL A 61 13.98 2.48 15.56
CA VAL A 61 15.38 2.82 15.28
C VAL A 61 15.81 4.04 16.08
N ASP A 62 14.95 5.06 16.17
CA ASP A 62 15.26 6.26 16.95
C ASP A 62 15.32 5.98 18.46
N ALA A 63 14.42 5.15 18.99
CA ALA A 63 14.50 4.70 20.38
C ALA A 63 15.82 3.96 20.67
N LEU A 64 16.21 3.04 19.78
CA LEU A 64 17.48 2.30 19.90
C LEU A 64 18.70 3.22 19.79
N ARG A 65 18.65 4.25 18.93
CA ARG A 65 19.74 5.23 18.83
C ARG A 65 19.93 6.01 20.12
N VAL A 66 18.84 6.40 20.78
CA VAL A 66 18.88 7.06 22.09
C VAL A 66 19.48 6.12 23.13
N GLU A 67 19.03 4.86 23.18
CA GLU A 67 19.56 3.87 24.12
C GLU A 67 21.07 3.63 23.94
N ILE A 68 21.52 3.47 22.69
CA ILE A 68 22.94 3.32 22.36
C ILE A 68 23.74 4.54 22.83
N ARG A 69 23.22 5.75 22.63
CA ARG A 69 23.90 6.97 23.10
C ARG A 69 24.04 6.98 24.61
N ILE A 70 22.96 6.75 25.36
CA ILE A 70 22.99 6.70 26.82
C ILE A 70 24.00 5.63 27.27
N ARG A 71 24.03 4.48 26.59
CA ARG A 71 24.98 3.41 26.89
C ARG A 71 26.42 3.82 26.68
N ASP A 72 26.72 4.40 25.53
CA ASP A 72 28.08 4.78 25.16
C ASP A 72 28.59 5.93 26.07
N ASP A 73 27.72 6.88 26.42
CA ASP A 73 28.02 7.93 27.40
C ASP A 73 28.33 7.34 28.78
N TYR A 74 27.53 6.37 29.24
CA TYR A 74 27.78 5.71 30.52
C TYR A 74 29.06 4.87 30.51
N ILE A 75 29.44 4.26 29.39
CA ILE A 75 30.75 3.58 29.25
C ILE A 75 31.91 4.56 29.48
N LEU A 76 31.79 5.81 29.03
CA LEU A 76 32.81 6.83 29.31
C LEU A 76 32.87 7.19 30.80
N VAL A 77 31.72 7.30 31.46
CA VAL A 77 31.64 7.50 32.91
C VAL A 77 32.31 6.35 33.67
N LEU A 78 32.01 5.11 33.29
CA LEU A 78 32.63 3.91 33.87
C LEU A 78 34.15 3.92 33.72
N ARG A 79 34.65 4.24 32.51
CA ARG A 79 36.09 4.34 32.25
C ARG A 79 36.74 5.36 33.17
N HIS A 80 36.16 6.56 33.28
CA HIS A 80 36.66 7.60 34.16
C HIS A 80 36.64 7.19 35.64
N ALA A 81 35.57 6.54 36.10
CA ALA A 81 35.48 6.05 37.48
C ALA A 81 36.58 5.01 37.79
N ILE A 82 36.82 4.08 36.85
CA ILE A 82 37.88 3.07 36.95
C ILE A 82 39.26 3.72 37.02
N ASP A 83 39.55 4.66 36.10
CA ASP A 83 40.84 5.35 36.04
C ASP A 83 41.15 6.10 37.34
N ASN A 84 40.13 6.66 37.98
CA ASN A 84 40.26 7.39 39.25
C ASN A 84 40.05 6.52 40.50
N ARG A 85 39.85 5.20 40.36
CA ARG A 85 39.55 4.26 41.46
C ARG A 85 38.36 4.68 42.33
N HIS A 86 37.35 5.29 41.72
CA HIS A 86 36.09 5.61 42.37
C HIS A 86 34.99 4.65 41.94
N GLU A 87 33.99 4.49 42.79
CA GLU A 87 32.79 3.74 42.43
C GLU A 87 31.98 4.54 41.39
N PRO A 88 31.57 3.92 40.28
CA PRO A 88 30.78 4.63 39.29
C PRO A 88 29.38 4.95 39.83
N PRO A 89 28.78 6.07 39.39
CA PRO A 89 27.39 6.36 39.71
C PRO A 89 26.47 5.30 39.08
N PRO A 90 25.24 5.10 39.60
CA PRO A 90 24.27 4.22 38.98
C PRO A 90 24.00 4.60 37.51
N PRO A 91 23.71 3.62 36.64
CA PRO A 91 23.43 3.90 35.24
C PRO A 91 22.12 4.68 35.06
N PRO A 92 22.05 5.63 34.11
CA PRO A 92 20.85 6.40 33.81
C PRO A 92 19.89 5.65 32.88
N TRP A 93 19.72 4.34 33.06
CA TRP A 93 18.80 3.56 32.23
C TRP A 93 17.34 3.96 32.52
N PRO A 94 16.47 4.00 31.50
CA PRO A 94 15.05 4.22 31.72
C PRO A 94 14.41 3.03 32.46
N GLU A 95 13.34 3.30 33.22
CA GLU A 95 12.60 2.27 33.95
C GLU A 95 12.10 1.17 32.98
N GLY A 96 12.50 -0.08 33.24
CA GLY A 96 12.17 -1.25 32.41
C GLY A 96 13.35 -1.92 31.69
N LEU A 97 14.55 -1.33 31.76
CA LEU A 97 15.81 -1.93 31.28
C LEU A 97 16.65 -2.61 32.39
N LEU A 98 16.25 -2.44 33.66
CA LEU A 98 16.92 -2.96 34.86
C LEU A 98 16.32 -4.28 35.34
#